data_AF-A0A3B0WS70-F1
#
_entry.id   AF-A0A3B0WS70-F1
#
_cell.length_a   1.000
_cell.length_b   1.000
_cell.length_c   1.000
_cell.angle_alpha   90.00
_cell.angle_beta   90.00
_cell.angle_gamma   90.00
#
_symmetry.space_group_name_H-M   'P 1'
#
loop_
_entity.id
_entity.type
_entity.pdbx_description
1 polymer ?
#
loop_
_entity_poly.entity_id
_entity_poly.type
_entity_poly.pdbx_seq_one_letter_code
_entity_poly.pdbx_strand_id
1 'polypeptide(L)'
;MALSKFTHNDDYKNWLREIKQSFKQAQLTAVVKVNSTLLEFYWQLGSEIAKKQLSRTWDDGFLTQLSKDLSSEFTDIKGFSLRNLKYIRQWHHFWNAPAPIGENSLGA
;
A
#
# COMPACT_ATOMS: atom_id res chain seq x y z
N MET A 1 -27.69 36.72 16.33
CA MET A 1 -26.42 37.30 15.81
C MET A 1 -25.26 36.99 16.77
N ALA A 2 -24.73 35.76 16.77
CA ALA A 2 -23.57 35.38 17.60
C ALA A 2 -22.36 34.90 16.77
N LEU A 3 -22.57 34.58 15.48
CA LEU A 3 -21.52 34.10 14.57
C LEU A 3 -20.49 35.18 14.18
N SER A 4 -20.82 36.47 14.28
CA SER A 4 -19.97 37.57 13.79
C SER A 4 -18.88 38.05 14.77
N LYS A 5 -18.96 37.67 16.05
CA LYS A 5 -18.06 38.21 17.09
C LYS A 5 -16.63 37.67 16.99
N PHE A 6 -16.47 36.45 16.49
CA PHE A 6 -15.17 35.79 16.42
C PHE A 6 -14.51 35.89 15.04
N THR A 7 -15.29 36.13 13.98
CA THR A 7 -14.76 36.21 12.61
C THR A 7 -13.90 37.45 12.36
N HIS A 8 -13.95 38.45 13.24
CA HIS A 8 -13.11 39.65 13.20
C HIS A 8 -12.01 39.65 14.28
N ASN A 9 -11.98 38.61 15.13
CA ASN A 9 -10.95 38.47 16.16
C ASN A 9 -9.74 37.72 15.56
N ASP A 10 -8.60 38.38 15.51
CA ASP A 10 -7.40 37.82 14.88
C ASP A 10 -6.77 36.68 15.68
N ASP A 11 -6.93 36.66 17.00
CA ASP A 11 -6.52 35.52 17.85
C ASP A 11 -7.33 34.26 17.51
N TYR A 12 -8.65 34.41 17.33
CA TYR A 12 -9.50 33.31 16.91
C TYR A 12 -9.14 32.80 15.52
N LYS A 13 -8.86 33.69 14.56
CA LYS A 13 -8.44 33.29 13.20
C LYS A 13 -7.11 32.55 13.22
N ASN A 14 -6.15 33.00 14.04
CA ASN A 14 -4.86 32.36 14.20
C ASN A 14 -5.01 30.97 14.82
N TRP A 15 -5.74 30.87 15.91
CA TRP A 15 -6.05 29.58 16.55
C TRP A 15 -6.78 28.62 15.61
N LEU A 16 -7.76 29.11 14.83
CA LEU A 16 -8.45 28.30 13.82
C LEU A 16 -7.51 27.82 12.71
N ARG A 17 -6.56 28.67 12.27
CA ARG A 17 -5.54 28.30 11.29
C ARG A 17 -4.62 27.20 11.84
N GLU A 18 -4.22 27.31 13.10
CA GLU A 18 -3.41 26.29 13.79
C GLU A 18 -4.15 24.96 13.89
N ILE A 19 -5.44 24.95 14.26
CA ILE A 19 -6.26 23.73 14.28
C ILE A 19 -6.31 23.10 12.89
N LYS A 20 -6.59 23.89 11.85
CA LYS A 20 -6.66 23.39 10.47
C LYS A 20 -5.33 22.79 10.02
N GLN A 21 -4.21 23.42 10.40
CA GLN A 21 -2.87 22.92 10.08
C GLN A 21 -2.57 21.61 10.82
N SER A 22 -2.84 21.56 12.13
CA SER A 22 -2.67 20.36 12.95
C SER A 22 -3.51 19.19 12.42
N PHE A 23 -4.78 19.45 12.06
CA PHE A 23 -5.66 18.44 11.50
C PHE A 23 -5.14 17.91 10.15
N LYS A 24 -4.71 18.79 9.24
CA LYS A 24 -4.10 18.36 7.97
C LYS A 24 -2.85 17.51 8.20
N GLN A 25 -2.01 17.89 9.17
CA GLN A 25 -0.81 17.12 9.51
C GLN A 25 -1.19 15.73 10.05
N ALA A 26 -2.19 15.65 10.92
CA ALA A 26 -2.69 14.37 11.42
C ALA A 26 -3.23 13.47 10.29
N GLN A 27 -3.95 14.03 9.32
CA GLN A 27 -4.42 13.30 8.14
C GLN A 27 -3.25 12.77 7.30
N LEU A 28 -2.22 13.58 7.04
CA LEU A 28 -1.04 13.15 6.28
C LEU A 28 -0.32 12.01 7.00
N THR A 29 -0.10 12.13 8.31
CA THR A 29 0.52 11.08 9.12
C THR A 29 -0.28 9.78 9.05
N ALA A 30 -1.61 9.86 9.16
CA ALA A 30 -2.47 8.68 9.06
C ALA A 30 -2.36 8.01 7.68
N VAL A 31 -2.42 8.79 6.59
CA VAL A 31 -2.30 8.26 5.22
C VAL A 31 -0.94 7.60 5.00
N VAL A 32 0.16 8.23 5.44
CA VAL A 32 1.51 7.65 5.31
C VAL A 32 1.60 6.34 6.06
N LYS A 33 1.12 6.29 7.31
CA LYS A 33 1.17 5.08 8.14
C LYS A 33 0.34 3.94 7.56
N VAL A 34 -0.87 4.23 7.08
CA VAL A 34 -1.73 3.24 6.43
C VAL A 34 -1.06 2.71 5.17
N ASN A 35 -0.53 3.58 4.31
CA ASN A 35 0.13 3.17 3.07
C ASN A 35 1.38 2.33 3.34
N SER A 36 2.24 2.71 4.29
CA SER A 36 3.43 1.92 4.62
C SER A 36 3.08 0.53 5.12
N THR A 37 2.08 0.44 6.01
CA THR A 37 1.61 -0.86 6.53
C THR A 37 0.97 -1.72 5.44
N LEU A 38 0.22 -1.13 4.51
CA LEU A 38 -0.31 -1.87 3.35
C LEU A 38 0.79 -2.37 2.42
N LEU A 39 1.82 -1.57 2.16
CA LEU A 39 2.95 -1.98 1.33
C LEU A 39 3.76 -3.12 1.99
N GLU A 40 4.00 -3.04 3.31
CA GLU A 40 4.61 -4.13 4.08
C GLU A 40 3.79 -5.41 4.01
N PHE A 41 2.47 -5.32 4.17
CA PHE A 41 1.56 -6.45 4.02
C PHE A 41 1.64 -7.06 2.61
N TYR A 42 1.57 -6.25 1.56
CA TYR A 42 1.67 -6.73 0.18
C TYR A 42 3.02 -7.39 -0.09
N TRP A 43 4.12 -6.86 0.48
CA TRP A 43 5.43 -7.46 0.34
C TRP A 43 5.45 -8.89 0.90
N GLN A 44 4.94 -9.07 2.12
CA GLN A 44 4.85 -10.39 2.74
C GLN A 44 3.91 -11.33 1.96
N LEU A 45 2.77 -10.83 1.49
CA LEU A 45 1.85 -11.61 0.67
C LEU A 45 2.51 -12.09 -0.63
N GLY A 46 3.33 -11.26 -1.28
CA GLY A 46 4.11 -11.64 -2.45
C GLY A 46 5.07 -12.80 -2.17
N SER A 47 5.72 -12.78 -0.99
CA SER A 47 6.57 -13.87 -0.52
C SER A 47 5.79 -15.17 -0.33
N GLU A 48 4.64 -15.10 0.35
CA GLU A 48 3.81 -16.28 0.62
C GLU A 48 3.23 -16.88 -0.67
N ILE A 49 2.75 -16.03 -1.59
CA ILE A 49 2.29 -16.48 -2.91
C ILE A 49 3.43 -17.21 -3.64
N ALA A 50 4.63 -16.62 -3.68
CA ALA A 50 5.79 -17.22 -4.33
C ALA A 50 6.13 -18.58 -3.71
N LYS A 51 6.14 -18.70 -2.38
CA LYS A 51 6.40 -19.96 -1.66
C LYS A 51 5.35 -21.03 -1.97
N LYS A 52 4.05 -20.69 -1.98
CA LYS A 52 2.99 -21.66 -2.27
C LYS A 52 3.10 -22.20 -3.69
N GLN A 53 3.42 -21.36 -4.66
CA GLN A 53 3.55 -21.77 -6.07
C GLN A 53 4.82 -22.55 -6.38
N LEU A 54 5.83 -22.57 -5.50
CA LEU A 54 6.94 -23.52 -5.60
C LEU A 54 6.49 -24.97 -5.36
N SER A 55 5.40 -25.17 -4.62
CA SER A 55 4.83 -26.51 -4.43
C SER A 55 3.86 -26.85 -5.57
N ARG A 56 3.98 -28.06 -6.12
CA ARG A 56 3.19 -28.52 -7.28
C ARG A 56 1.67 -28.55 -7.06
N THR A 57 1.20 -28.31 -5.84
CA THR A 57 -0.21 -28.31 -5.45
C THR A 57 -0.94 -27.01 -5.82
N TRP A 58 -0.23 -25.89 -6.00
CA TRP A 58 -0.84 -24.57 -6.18
C TRP A 58 -0.51 -24.03 -7.58
N ASP A 59 -1.34 -24.41 -8.53
CA ASP A 59 -1.21 -24.05 -9.94
C ASP A 59 -1.66 -22.60 -10.24
N ASP A 60 -1.79 -22.25 -11.52
CA ASP A 60 -2.25 -20.93 -11.95
C ASP A 60 -3.70 -20.61 -11.53
N GLY A 61 -4.52 -21.62 -11.21
CA GLY A 61 -5.88 -21.47 -10.70
C GLY A 61 -5.92 -20.90 -9.28
N PHE A 62 -4.89 -21.16 -8.46
CA PHE A 62 -4.79 -20.67 -7.08
C PHE A 62 -4.92 -19.14 -6.99
N LEU A 63 -4.19 -18.39 -7.81
CA LEU A 63 -4.24 -16.92 -7.77
C LEU A 63 -5.62 -16.37 -8.14
N THR A 64 -6.32 -17.06 -9.04
CA THR A 64 -7.69 -16.71 -9.42
C THR A 64 -8.65 -16.93 -8.26
N GLN A 65 -8.51 -18.05 -7.55
CA GLN A 65 -9.33 -18.34 -6.36
C GLN A 65 -9.03 -17.36 -5.22
N LEU A 66 -7.75 -17.13 -4.93
CA LEU A 66 -7.31 -16.17 -3.91
C LEU A 66 -7.85 -14.76 -4.18
N SER A 67 -7.84 -14.32 -5.44
CA SER A 67 -8.44 -13.04 -5.82
C SER A 67 -9.93 -12.98 -5.53
N LYS A 68 -10.68 -14.03 -5.86
CA LYS A 68 -12.12 -14.11 -5.61
C LYS A 68 -12.40 -14.04 -4.11
N ASP A 69 -11.75 -14.89 -3.33
CA ASP A 69 -11.96 -15.00 -1.87
C ASP A 69 -11.67 -13.66 -1.17
N LEU A 70 -10.51 -13.06 -1.47
CA LEU A 70 -10.12 -11.79 -0.84
C LEU A 70 -10.99 -10.62 -1.33
N SER A 71 -11.38 -10.59 -2.60
CA SER A 71 -12.23 -9.50 -3.11
C SER A 71 -13.67 -9.60 -2.62
N SER A 72 -14.17 -10.81 -2.34
CA SER A 72 -15.50 -11.00 -1.74
C SER A 72 -15.53 -10.66 -0.26
N GLU A 73 -14.44 -10.95 0.47
CA GLU A 73 -14.35 -10.63 1.90
C GLU A 73 -14.12 -9.14 2.14
N PHE A 74 -13.27 -8.51 1.32
CA PHE A 74 -12.84 -7.13 1.50
C PHE A 74 -13.33 -6.22 0.36
N THR A 75 -14.64 -6.07 0.23
CA THR A 75 -15.29 -5.36 -0.90
C THR A 75 -14.86 -3.90 -1.05
N ASP A 76 -14.48 -3.24 0.05
CA ASP A 76 -14.04 -1.83 0.04
C ASP A 76 -12.57 -1.67 -0.40
N ILE A 77 -11.82 -2.78 -0.49
CA ILE A 77 -10.39 -2.78 -0.78
C ILE A 77 -10.16 -3.18 -2.24
N LYS A 78 -9.67 -2.22 -3.05
CA LYS A 78 -9.34 -2.46 -4.47
C LYS A 78 -8.01 -3.22 -4.68
N GLY A 79 -7.33 -3.61 -3.60
CA GLY A 79 -6.00 -4.23 -3.61
C GLY A 79 -5.94 -5.67 -4.10
N PHE A 80 -7.06 -6.41 -4.08
CA PHE A 80 -7.07 -7.87 -4.23
C PHE A 80 -7.53 -8.42 -5.58
N SER A 81 -7.54 -7.58 -6.62
CA SER A 81 -7.76 -8.06 -7.99
C SER A 81 -6.66 -9.04 -8.43
N LEU A 82 -7.00 -9.99 -9.31
CA LEU A 82 -6.04 -10.97 -9.85
C LEU A 82 -4.80 -10.28 -10.46
N ARG A 83 -5.02 -9.14 -11.12
CA ARG A 83 -3.94 -8.32 -11.69
C ARG A 83 -3.01 -7.80 -10.59
N ASN A 84 -3.56 -7.26 -9.51
CA ASN A 84 -2.75 -6.76 -8.39
C ASN A 84 -1.99 -7.88 -7.68
N LEU A 85 -2.61 -9.05 -7.46
CA LEU A 85 -1.91 -10.20 -6.87
C LEU A 85 -0.74 -10.66 -7.74
N LYS A 86 -0.88 -10.64 -9.08
CA LYS A 86 0.23 -10.92 -10.00
C LYS A 86 1.36 -9.88 -9.86
N TYR A 87 1.02 -8.60 -9.74
CA TYR A 87 2.02 -7.55 -9.53
C TYR A 87 2.71 -7.65 -8.17
N ILE A 88 1.96 -7.97 -7.11
CA ILE A 88 2.51 -8.20 -5.77
C ILE A 88 3.55 -9.32 -5.79
N ARG A 89 3.22 -10.45 -6.44
CA ARG A 89 4.15 -11.57 -6.65
C ARG A 89 5.37 -11.16 -7.47
N GLN A 90 5.15 -10.44 -8.58
CA GLN A 90 6.22 -9.97 -9.46
C GLN A 90 7.17 -9.00 -8.74
N TRP A 91 6.62 -8.09 -7.93
CA TRP A 91 7.39 -7.15 -7.13
C TRP A 91 8.30 -7.89 -6.13
N HIS A 92 7.77 -8.88 -5.41
CA HIS A 92 8.58 -9.71 -4.54
C HIS A 92 9.68 -10.46 -5.31
N HIS A 93 9.36 -11.08 -6.45
CA HIS A 93 10.36 -11.78 -7.25
C HIS A 93 11.44 -10.86 -7.80
N PHE A 94 11.10 -9.66 -8.28
CA PHE A 94 12.05 -8.72 -8.85
C PHE A 94 13.19 -8.39 -7.89
N TRP A 95 12.86 -8.16 -6.61
CA TRP A 95 13.82 -7.79 -5.58
C TRP A 95 14.50 -8.99 -4.89
N ASN A 96 14.03 -10.22 -5.14
CA ASN A 96 14.63 -11.46 -4.60
C ASN A 96 15.28 -12.33 -5.69
N ALA A 97 15.19 -11.95 -6.96
CA ALA A 97 15.89 -12.63 -8.04
C ALA A 97 17.40 -12.31 -7.98
N PRO A 98 18.29 -13.26 -8.32
CA PRO A 98 19.69 -12.96 -8.50
C PRO A 98 19.84 -11.85 -9.56
N ALA A 99 20.76 -10.91 -9.32
CA ALA A 99 20.95 -9.74 -10.16
C ALA A 99 21.03 -10.14 -11.65
N PRO A 100 20.37 -9.40 -12.57
CA PRO A 100 20.49 -9.67 -13.99
C PRO A 100 21.97 -9.59 -14.37
N ILE A 101 22.45 -10.64 -15.03
CA ILE A 101 23.84 -10.82 -15.48
C ILE A 101 24.22 -9.62 -16.36
N GLY A 102 24.83 -8.61 -15.75
CA GLY A 102 25.31 -7.39 -16.39
C GLY A 102 26.62 -6.87 -15.80
N GLU A 103 27.25 -7.64 -14.91
CA GLU A 103 28.44 -7.22 -14.15
C GLU A 103 29.71 -8.04 -14.47
N ASN A 104 29.74 -8.77 -15.60
CA ASN A 104 30.90 -9.55 -16.06
C ASN A 104 31.45 -9.09 -17.43
N SER A 105 31.47 -7.78 -17.74
CA SER A 105 32.03 -7.29 -19.01
C SER A 105 33.11 -6.20 -18.90
N LEU A 106 33.74 -6.03 -17.74
CA LEU A 106 34.94 -5.19 -17.59
C LEU A 106 36.08 -6.00 -16.95
N GLY A 107 36.58 -6.96 -17.71
CA GLY A 107 37.69 -7.83 -17.31
C GLY A 107 38.19 -8.65 -18.50
N ALA A 108 38.74 -7.97 -19.51
CA ALA A 108 39.61 -8.54 -20.53
C ALA A 108 40.61 -7.46 -20.96
#